data_AF-A0A815ZMB2-F1
#
_entry.id   AF-A0A815ZMB2-F1
#
_cell.length_a   1.000
_cell.length_b   1.000
_cell.length_c   1.000
_cell.angle_alpha   90.00
_cell.angle_beta   90.00
_cell.angle_gamma   90.00
#
_symmetry.space_group_name_H-M   'P 1'
#
loop_
_entity.id
_entity.type
_entity.pdbx_description
1 polymer ?
#
loop_
_entity_poly.entity_id
_entity_poly.type
_entity_poly.pdbx_seq_one_letter_code
_entity_poly.pdbx_strand_id
1 'polypeptide(L)'
;MLGDWSKHCETNPFSVSTSITPDCELAGYKWSTTIDRNSILYWYDDFYVVPSSNAHKTPSTWLDLYRSRQWLTFNDFLIWQQSCWLVAPLKSCSCPIGMKQYSCKHSVGLAILFNLYQVSDKTRIQPLGKRKTKGRPKKVSTALKL
;
A
#
# COMPACT_ATOMS: atom_id res chain seq x y z
N MET A 1 8.40 -23.50 -37.71
CA MET A 1 6.93 -23.64 -37.62
C MET A 1 6.49 -22.85 -36.39
N LEU A 2 5.88 -21.68 -36.57
CA LEU A 2 5.36 -20.86 -35.46
C LEU A 2 4.03 -21.48 -35.01
N GLY A 3 3.97 -22.00 -33.79
CA GLY A 3 2.75 -22.57 -33.23
C GLY A 3 1.69 -21.50 -33.01
N ASP A 4 0.46 -21.77 -33.46
CA ASP A 4 -0.71 -20.90 -33.28
C ASP A 4 -1.23 -21.03 -31.84
N TRP A 5 -0.92 -20.03 -31.01
CA TRP A 5 -1.30 -19.99 -29.59
C TRP A 5 -2.82 -19.79 -29.38
N SER A 6 -3.58 -19.43 -30.43
CA SER A 6 -5.02 -19.20 -30.31
C SER A 6 -5.84 -20.47 -30.04
N LYS A 7 -5.27 -21.66 -30.29
CA LYS A 7 -5.99 -22.95 -30.25
C LYS A 7 -5.84 -23.75 -28.96
N HIS A 8 -5.04 -23.28 -27.99
CA HIS A 8 -4.71 -24.03 -26.77
C HIS A 8 -4.89 -23.27 -25.44
N CYS A 9 -5.48 -22.08 -25.44
CA CYS A 9 -5.61 -21.27 -24.22
C CYS A 9 -6.97 -21.43 -23.54
N GLU A 10 -7.19 -22.51 -22.79
CA GLU A 10 -8.25 -22.54 -21.76
C GLU A 10 -7.94 -21.56 -20.61
N THR A 11 -6.67 -21.18 -20.46
CA THR A 11 -6.19 -20.17 -19.52
C THR A 11 -5.57 -19.00 -20.27
N ASN A 12 -6.07 -17.79 -19.97
CA ASN A 12 -5.50 -16.55 -20.48
C ASN A 12 -4.02 -16.48 -20.03
N PRO A 13 -3.02 -16.41 -20.91
CA PRO A 13 -1.61 -16.35 -20.52
C PRO A 13 -1.26 -15.07 -19.75
N PHE A 14 -2.15 -14.07 -19.77
CA PHE A 14 -2.07 -12.85 -18.99
C PHE A 14 -2.89 -12.89 -17.69
N SER A 15 -3.53 -14.02 -17.35
CA SER A 15 -4.15 -14.17 -16.04
C SER A 15 -3.05 -14.29 -14.98
N VAL A 16 -2.66 -13.16 -14.42
CA VAL A 16 -1.78 -13.12 -13.25
C VAL A 16 -2.61 -13.62 -12.08
N SER A 17 -2.30 -14.83 -11.59
CA SER A 17 -2.85 -15.26 -10.31
C SER A 17 -2.23 -14.38 -9.23
N THR A 18 -3.03 -13.48 -8.64
CA THR A 18 -2.65 -12.67 -7.48
C THR A 18 -2.57 -13.55 -6.25
N SER A 19 -1.57 -14.44 -6.20
CA SER A 19 -1.28 -15.22 -5.00
C SER A 19 -0.78 -14.27 -3.91
N ILE A 20 -1.53 -14.19 -2.81
CA ILE A 20 -1.12 -13.42 -1.64
C ILE A 20 -0.09 -14.26 -0.89
N THR A 21 1.15 -13.80 -0.87
CA THR A 21 2.19 -14.47 -0.09
C THR A 21 1.95 -14.27 1.41
N PRO A 22 2.36 -15.21 2.29
CA PRO A 22 2.22 -15.06 3.73
C PRO A 22 2.84 -13.77 4.27
N ASP A 23 3.97 -13.33 3.72
CA ASP A 23 4.62 -12.08 4.09
C ASP A 23 3.79 -10.85 3.71
N CYS A 24 3.15 -10.89 2.54
CA CYS A 24 2.26 -9.83 2.06
C CYS A 24 0.97 -9.78 2.90
N GLU A 25 0.41 -10.93 3.27
CA GLU A 25 -0.73 -11.05 4.17
C GLU A 25 -0.41 -10.42 5.54
N LEU A 26 0.72 -10.82 6.15
CA LEU A 26 1.16 -10.28 7.41
C LEU A 26 1.40 -8.76 7.35
N ALA A 27 2.04 -8.29 6.28
CA ALA A 27 2.27 -6.87 6.08
C ALA A 27 0.95 -6.10 5.90
N GLY A 28 -0.01 -6.67 5.16
CA GLY A 28 -1.35 -6.12 4.98
C GLY A 28 -2.14 -6.08 6.30
N TYR A 29 -2.08 -7.14 7.09
CA TYR A 29 -2.71 -7.21 8.41
C TYR A 29 -2.10 -6.18 9.38
N LYS A 30 -0.78 -6.11 9.48
CA LYS A 30 -0.08 -5.06 10.25
C LYS A 30 -0.47 -3.66 9.79
N TRP A 31 -0.52 -3.43 8.48
CA TRP A 31 -0.91 -2.14 7.94
C TRP A 31 -2.36 -1.78 8.29
N SER A 32 -3.29 -2.72 8.13
CA SER A 32 -4.73 -2.55 8.41
C SER A 32 -5.03 -2.14 9.86
N THR A 33 -4.19 -2.56 10.82
CA THR A 33 -4.35 -2.20 12.24
C THR A 33 -3.73 -0.86 12.59
N THR A 34 -2.88 -0.30 11.73
CA THR A 34 -2.13 0.94 11.99
C THR A 34 -2.64 2.15 11.22
N ILE A 35 -3.28 1.93 10.07
CA ILE A 35 -3.80 3.00 9.23
C ILE A 35 -5.03 3.65 9.86
N ASP A 36 -5.12 4.97 9.80
CA ASP A 36 -6.32 5.69 10.18
C ASP A 36 -7.39 5.52 9.09
N ARG A 37 -8.53 4.91 9.43
CA ARG A 37 -9.62 4.66 8.48
C ARG A 37 -10.21 5.96 7.92
N ASN A 38 -10.21 7.03 8.71
CA ASN A 38 -10.72 8.34 8.28
C ASN A 38 -9.81 9.00 7.24
N SER A 39 -8.57 8.51 7.11
CA SER A 39 -7.63 8.95 6.08
C SER A 39 -7.81 8.20 4.75
N ILE A 40 -8.70 7.22 4.67
CA ILE A 40 -8.97 6.49 3.42
C ILE A 40 -10.14 7.16 2.72
N LEU A 41 -9.95 7.62 1.48
CA LEU A 41 -11.03 8.21 0.69
C LEU A 41 -11.47 7.22 -0.38
N TYR A 42 -12.79 7.04 -0.48
CA TYR A 42 -13.38 6.36 -1.62
C TYR A 42 -13.19 7.21 -2.90
N TRP A 43 -12.99 6.55 -4.02
CA TRP A 43 -13.00 7.18 -5.33
C TRP A 43 -13.99 6.54 -6.29
N TYR A 44 -13.55 5.83 -7.34
CA TYR A 44 -14.41 5.33 -8.42
C TYR A 44 -14.07 3.88 -8.67
N ASP A 45 -15.07 3.09 -9.05
CA ASP A 45 -14.87 1.71 -9.52
C ASP A 45 -14.03 0.85 -8.54
N ASP A 46 -14.41 0.87 -7.26
CA ASP A 46 -13.71 0.22 -6.14
C ASP A 46 -12.28 0.71 -5.85
N PHE A 47 -11.85 1.83 -6.42
CA PHE A 47 -10.59 2.46 -6.04
C PHE A 47 -10.75 3.34 -4.81
N TYR A 48 -9.73 3.29 -3.96
CA TYR A 48 -9.58 4.11 -2.78
C TYR A 48 -8.25 4.86 -2.83
N VAL A 49 -8.26 6.10 -2.34
CA VAL A 49 -7.05 6.89 -2.11
C VAL A 49 -6.57 6.62 -0.69
N VAL A 50 -5.34 6.15 -0.59
CA VAL A 50 -4.69 5.80 0.67
C VAL A 50 -3.45 6.66 0.86
N PRO A 51 -3.25 7.33 2.01
CA PRO A 51 -2.06 8.13 2.23
C PRO A 51 -0.82 7.25 2.32
N SER A 52 0.29 7.77 1.80
CA SER A 52 1.59 7.12 1.97
C SER A 52 2.21 7.48 3.32
N SER A 53 3.30 6.79 3.68
CA SER A 53 4.13 7.17 4.83
C SER A 53 4.80 8.54 4.68
N ASN A 54 4.93 9.01 3.44
CA ASN A 54 5.56 10.28 3.06
C ASN A 54 4.50 11.32 2.70
N ALA A 55 3.25 11.15 3.14
CA ALA A 55 2.16 12.07 2.81
C ALA A 55 2.46 13.47 3.34
N HIS A 56 2.65 14.42 2.42
CA HIS A 56 2.78 15.85 2.75
C HIS A 56 1.43 16.59 2.70
N LYS A 57 0.41 15.95 2.16
CA LYS A 57 -0.93 16.49 1.92
C LYS A 57 -1.98 15.51 2.41
N THR A 58 -3.17 16.02 2.72
CA THR A 58 -4.31 15.15 2.97
C THR A 58 -4.73 14.45 1.67
N PRO A 59 -5.34 13.27 1.74
CA PRO A 59 -5.89 12.56 0.59
C PRO A 59 -6.87 13.40 -0.25
N SER A 60 -7.63 14.31 0.38
CA SER A 60 -8.55 15.21 -0.31
C SER A 60 -7.80 16.22 -1.18
N THR A 61 -6.83 16.93 -0.61
CA THR A 61 -5.98 17.86 -1.36
C THR A 61 -5.22 17.15 -2.48
N TRP A 62 -4.79 15.90 -2.24
CA TRP A 62 -4.14 15.09 -3.26
C TRP A 62 -5.07 14.79 -4.43
N LEU A 63 -6.33 14.48 -4.17
CA LEU A 63 -7.36 14.22 -5.18
C LEU A 63 -7.63 15.46 -6.03
N ASP A 64 -7.74 16.63 -5.39
CA ASP A 64 -7.95 17.90 -6.10
C ASP A 64 -6.79 18.22 -7.03
N LEU A 65 -5.55 18.03 -6.56
CA LEU A 65 -4.33 18.23 -7.36
C LEU A 65 -4.21 17.21 -8.50
N TYR A 66 -4.65 15.97 -8.30
CA TYR A 66 -4.69 14.99 -9.38
C TYR A 66 -5.62 15.43 -10.51
N ARG A 67 -6.83 15.89 -10.12
CA ARG A 67 -7.86 16.31 -11.06
C ARG A 67 -7.45 17.58 -11.80
N SER A 68 -6.85 18.54 -11.11
CA SER A 68 -6.43 19.80 -11.73
C SER A 68 -5.27 19.61 -12.71
N ARG A 69 -4.42 18.59 -12.50
CA ARG A 69 -3.17 18.36 -13.28
C ARG A 69 -2.25 19.60 -13.31
N GLN A 70 -2.37 20.47 -12.31
CA GLN A 70 -1.62 21.73 -12.22
C GLN A 70 -0.30 21.53 -11.49
N TRP A 71 0.63 20.79 -12.10
CA TRP A 71 1.96 20.58 -11.54
C TRP A 71 2.92 21.51 -12.25
N LEU A 72 3.54 22.44 -11.51
CA LEU A 72 4.44 23.44 -12.08
C LEU A 72 5.83 22.86 -12.39
N THR A 73 6.26 21.88 -11.59
CA THR A 73 7.57 21.23 -11.74
C THR A 73 7.48 19.71 -11.64
N PHE A 74 8.49 19.02 -12.16
CA PHE A 74 8.61 17.56 -12.03
C PHE A 74 8.80 17.12 -10.56
N ASN A 75 9.45 17.93 -9.73
CA ASN A 75 9.60 17.63 -8.31
C ASN A 75 8.25 17.67 -7.58
N ASP A 76 7.38 18.62 -7.92
CA ASP A 76 6.01 18.67 -7.37
C ASP A 76 5.22 17.42 -7.76
N PHE A 77 5.39 16.96 -9.00
CA PHE A 77 4.81 15.70 -9.45
C PHE A 77 5.31 14.51 -8.63
N LEU A 78 6.62 14.39 -8.38
CA LEU A 78 7.18 13.29 -7.60
C LEU A 78 6.66 13.28 -6.16
N ILE A 79 6.64 14.44 -5.50
CA ILE A 79 6.10 14.60 -4.15
C ILE A 79 4.64 14.16 -4.12
N TRP A 80 3.85 14.59 -5.11
CA TRP A 80 2.45 14.23 -5.24
C TRP A 80 2.28 12.71 -5.48
N GLN A 81 2.98 12.14 -6.46
CA GLN A 81 2.90 10.72 -6.82
C GLN A 81 3.26 9.82 -5.63
N GLN A 82 4.15 10.28 -4.76
CA GLN A 82 4.56 9.56 -3.56
C GLN A 82 3.71 9.85 -2.32
N SER A 83 2.80 10.84 -2.35
CA SER A 83 2.01 11.24 -1.18
C SER A 83 0.80 10.36 -0.91
N CYS A 84 0.19 9.78 -1.94
CA CYS A 84 -0.93 8.85 -1.81
C CYS A 84 -0.86 7.76 -2.87
N TRP A 85 -1.58 6.66 -2.62
CA TRP A 85 -1.70 5.52 -3.50
C TRP A 85 -3.17 5.30 -3.88
N LEU A 86 -3.40 4.97 -5.15
CA LEU A 86 -4.66 4.41 -5.60
C LEU A 86 -4.64 2.91 -5.37
N VAL A 87 -5.65 2.41 -4.68
CA VAL A 87 -5.71 1.03 -4.23
C VAL A 87 -7.07 0.45 -4.55
N ALA A 88 -7.08 -0.63 -5.32
CA ALA A 88 -8.25 -1.50 -5.49
C ALA A 88 -8.03 -2.77 -4.64
N PRO A 89 -8.93 -3.11 -3.70
CA PRO A 89 -8.78 -4.28 -2.84
C PRO A 89 -8.62 -5.57 -3.67
N LEU A 90 -7.60 -6.37 -3.36
CA LEU A 90 -7.25 -7.63 -4.04
C LEU A 90 -6.96 -7.55 -5.56
N LYS A 91 -7.03 -6.36 -6.16
CA LYS A 91 -6.87 -6.14 -7.61
C LYS A 91 -5.55 -5.46 -7.94
N SER A 92 -5.34 -4.23 -7.46
CA SER A 92 -4.19 -3.43 -7.86
C SER A 92 -3.83 -2.33 -6.86
N CYS A 93 -2.60 -1.82 -6.95
CA CYS A 93 -2.16 -0.66 -6.17
C CYS A 93 -1.09 0.12 -6.93
N SER A 94 -1.19 1.45 -6.92
CA SER A 94 -0.22 2.35 -7.58
C SER A 94 1.08 2.55 -6.80
N CYS A 95 1.27 1.87 -5.67
CA CYS A 95 2.54 1.94 -4.96
C CYS A 95 3.65 1.18 -5.72
N PRO A 96 4.94 1.49 -5.51
CA PRO A 96 6.04 0.87 -6.26
C PRO A 96 6.10 -0.67 -6.13
N ILE A 97 5.64 -1.22 -5.00
CA ILE A 97 5.56 -2.67 -4.78
C ILE A 97 4.40 -3.26 -5.59
N GLY A 98 3.21 -2.67 -5.47
CA GLY A 98 2.02 -3.12 -6.19
C GLY A 98 2.19 -3.08 -7.71
N MET A 99 2.86 -2.05 -8.24
CA MET A 99 3.17 -1.98 -9.67
C MET A 99 4.15 -3.05 -10.16
N LYS A 100 5.03 -3.55 -9.29
CA LYS A 100 6.03 -4.58 -9.65
C LYS A 100 5.52 -6.00 -9.44
N GLN A 101 4.79 -6.23 -8.35
CA GLN A 101 4.42 -7.56 -7.87
C GLN A 101 2.93 -7.87 -8.02
N TYR A 102 2.12 -6.89 -8.45
CA TYR A 102 0.65 -6.94 -8.53
C TYR A 102 -0.08 -7.17 -7.19
N SER A 103 0.61 -7.64 -6.15
CA SER A 103 0.13 -7.70 -4.77
C SER A 103 1.00 -6.82 -3.86
N CYS A 104 0.37 -6.13 -2.92
CA CYS A 104 1.09 -5.37 -1.90
C CYS A 104 0.26 -5.26 -0.62
N LYS A 105 0.92 -4.86 0.47
CA LYS A 105 0.27 -4.67 1.77
C LYS A 105 -0.94 -3.74 1.75
N HIS A 106 -0.98 -2.73 0.87
CA HIS A 106 -2.11 -1.78 0.82
C HIS A 106 -3.36 -2.44 0.24
N SER A 107 -3.25 -3.16 -0.87
CA SER A 107 -4.38 -3.84 -1.50
C SER A 107 -4.93 -4.96 -0.60
N VAL A 108 -4.05 -5.77 0.00
CA VAL A 108 -4.44 -6.83 0.94
C VAL A 108 -4.99 -6.24 2.23
N GLY A 109 -4.31 -5.27 2.81
CA GLY A 109 -4.74 -4.63 4.05
C GLY A 109 -6.07 -3.88 3.91
N LEU A 110 -6.35 -3.29 2.75
CA LEU A 110 -7.63 -2.66 2.47
C LEU A 110 -8.76 -3.70 2.35
N ALA A 111 -8.47 -4.85 1.70
CA ALA A 111 -9.40 -5.97 1.67
C ALA A 111 -9.72 -6.52 3.07
N ILE A 112 -8.71 -6.61 3.94
CA ILE A 112 -8.90 -6.97 5.36
C ILE A 112 -9.79 -5.96 6.08
N LEU A 113 -9.52 -4.65 5.90
CA LEU A 113 -10.31 -3.59 6.53
C LEU A 113 -11.79 -3.63 6.16
N PHE A 114 -12.09 -3.97 4.91
CA PHE A 114 -13.45 -4.10 4.39
C PHE A 114 -14.04 -5.51 4.54
N ASN A 115 -13.37 -6.41 5.25
CA ASN A 115 -13.78 -7.81 5.43
C ASN A 115 -13.97 -8.58 4.11
N LEU A 116 -13.30 -8.17 3.04
CA LEU A 116 -13.26 -8.86 1.74
C LEU A 116 -12.24 -10.01 1.72
N TYR A 117 -11.36 -10.06 2.72
CA TYR A 117 -10.33 -11.07 2.86
C TYR A 117 -10.20 -11.54 4.31
N GLN A 118 -10.26 -12.84 4.53
CA GLN A 118 -10.10 -13.45 5.84
C GLN A 118 -8.62 -13.77 6.10
N VAL A 119 -8.02 -13.04 7.04
CA VAL A 119 -6.63 -13.27 7.48
C VAL A 119 -6.48 -14.67 8.07
N SER A 120 -5.46 -15.40 7.63
CA SER A 120 -5.11 -16.72 8.16
C SER A 120 -4.81 -16.70 9.67
N ASP A 121 -5.11 -17.79 10.37
CA ASP A 121 -4.86 -17.89 11.82
C ASP A 121 -3.37 -17.79 12.15
N LYS A 122 -2.50 -18.34 11.28
CA LYS A 122 -1.04 -18.20 11.40
C LYS A 122 -0.63 -16.74 11.49
N THR A 123 -1.21 -15.88 10.65
CA THR A 123 -0.92 -14.44 10.63
C THR A 123 -1.53 -13.72 11.83
N ARG A 124 -2.72 -14.11 12.30
CA ARG A 124 -3.37 -13.51 13.48
C ARG A 124 -2.60 -13.73 14.77
N ILE A 125 -1.97 -14.90 14.93
CA ILE A 125 -1.21 -15.28 16.13
C ILE A 125 0.15 -14.56 16.17
N GLN A 126 0.65 -14.07 15.03
CA GLN A 126 1.95 -13.40 15.02
C GLN A 126 1.92 -12.09 15.82
N PRO A 127 2.95 -11.84 16.66
CA PRO A 127 3.00 -10.62 17.44
C PRO A 127 3.12 -9.40 16.51
N LEU A 128 2.10 -8.56 16.53
CA LEU A 128 2.16 -7.21 15.97
C LEU A 128 3.11 -6.42 16.87
N GLY A 129 4.36 -6.29 16.46
CA GLY A 129 5.43 -5.70 17.27
C GLY A 129 4.97 -4.46 18.02
N LYS A 130 5.27 -4.39 19.32
CA LYS A 130 4.83 -3.29 20.20
C LYS A 130 5.30 -1.97 19.59
N ARG A 131 4.39 -0.98 19.48
CA ARG A 131 4.74 0.40 19.14
C ARG A 131 5.87 0.82 20.08
N LYS A 132 7.02 1.24 19.54
CA LYS A 132 8.14 1.72 20.36
C LYS A 132 7.57 2.76 21.33
N THR A 133 7.67 2.49 22.62
CA THR A 133 7.37 3.49 23.63
C THR A 133 8.20 4.72 23.31
N LYS A 134 7.58 5.91 23.27
CA LYS A 134 8.31 7.17 23.13
C LYS A 134 9.18 7.32 24.39
N GLY A 135 10.36 6.71 24.37
CA GLY A 135 11.37 6.94 25.39
C GLY A 135 11.89 8.36 25.22
N ARG A 136 12.00 9.09 26.34
CA ARG A 136 12.83 10.30 26.40
C ARG A 136 14.24 9.91 25.94
N PRO A 137 14.88 10.64 25.01
CA PRO A 137 16.27 10.40 24.65
C PRO A 137 17.12 10.30 25.93
N LYS A 138 17.98 9.28 25.99
CA LYS A 138 18.92 9.12 27.12
C LYS A 138 19.77 10.40 27.18
N LYS A 139 19.87 11.04 28.36
CA LYS A 139 20.68 12.26 28.53
C LYS A 139 22.08 12.00 27.98
N VAL A 140 22.56 12.87 27.10
CA VAL A 140 23.92 12.82 26.55
C VAL A 140 24.90 12.85 27.72
N SER A 141 25.69 11.78 27.90
CA SER A 141 26.82 11.81 28.82
C SER A 141 27.90 12.65 28.17
N THR A 142 28.37 13.68 28.87
CA THR A 142 29.45 14.57 28.45
C THR A 142 30.64 13.74 27.95
N ALA A 143 31.13 14.04 26.75
CA ALA A 143 32.37 13.43 26.25
C ALA A 143 33.50 13.76 27.24
N LEU A 144 34.25 12.75 27.66
CA LEU A 144 35.48 12.91 28.43
C LEU A 144 36.38 13.91 27.69
N LYS A 145 36.66 15.05 28.33
CA LYS A 145 37.75 15.93 27.93
C LYS A 145 39.05 15.19 28.27
N LEU A 146 39.75 14.70 27.24
CA LEU A 146 41.18 14.42 27.32
C LEU A 146 41.95 15.74 27.19
#